data_AF-A0A8S3I7H5-F1
#
_entry.id   AF-A0A8S3I7H5-F1
#
_cell.length_a   1.000
_cell.length_b   1.000
_cell.length_c   1.000
_cell.angle_alpha   90.00
_cell.angle_beta   90.00
_cell.angle_gamma   90.00
#
_symmetry.space_group_name_H-M   'P 1'
#
loop_
_entity.id
_entity.type
_entity.pdbx_description
1 polymer ?
#
loop_
_entity_poly.entity_id
_entity_poly.type
_entity_poly.pdbx_seq_one_letter_code
_entity_poly.pdbx_strand_id
1 'polypeptide(L)'
;LLGKYGFTNRVIDGISLTITNLTFAIKAQGFKASIFLPSLEIYSTTPFGKRVDTLKLTRVRNSTRDYILLFKEISWQTARIEASSNDYSMAAAAIRLITDACRIRISMKKNLQDSTMVTSRVMIHFDDLLLVLNDAQLKSALNAYKEITHLVKRASEQKKRIAGDKLT
;
A
#
# COMPACT_ATOMS: atom_id res chain seq x y z
N LEU A 1 -12.65 -25.93 18.52
CA LEU A 1 -11.98 -24.89 19.34
C LEU A 1 -11.42 -23.81 18.41
N LEU A 2 -12.28 -22.91 17.93
CA LEU A 2 -11.85 -21.65 17.32
C LEU A 2 -11.30 -20.76 18.45
N GLY A 3 -10.12 -20.14 18.27
CA GLY A 3 -9.64 -19.13 19.23
C GLY A 3 -8.21 -19.28 19.77
N LYS A 4 -7.29 -19.94 19.06
CA LYS A 4 -5.84 -19.81 19.31
C LYS A 4 -5.12 -19.68 17.99
N TYR A 5 -4.14 -18.78 17.91
CA TYR A 5 -3.24 -18.57 16.77
C TYR A 5 -2.68 -19.91 16.27
N GLY A 6 -3.34 -20.45 15.25
CA GLY A 6 -3.20 -21.84 14.84
C GLY A 6 -2.25 -22.03 13.67
N PHE A 7 -2.24 -23.24 13.10
CA PHE A 7 -1.48 -23.54 11.89
C PHE A 7 -1.89 -22.63 10.73
N THR A 8 -3.20 -22.47 10.46
CA THR A 8 -3.71 -21.62 9.37
C THR A 8 -3.21 -20.18 9.46
N ASN A 9 -3.28 -19.56 10.65
CA ASN A 9 -2.79 -18.19 10.82
C ASN A 9 -1.28 -18.10 10.60
N ARG A 10 -0.52 -19.09 11.06
CA ARG A 10 0.93 -19.18 10.80
C ARG A 10 1.26 -19.32 9.32
N VAL A 11 0.46 -20.08 8.57
CA VAL A 11 0.61 -20.24 7.13
C VAL A 11 0.34 -18.91 6.44
N ILE A 12 -0.83 -18.30 6.68
CA ILE A 12 -1.23 -17.02 6.08
C ILE A 12 -0.19 -15.93 6.36
N ASP A 13 0.24 -15.80 7.62
CA ASP A 13 1.24 -14.81 8.00
C ASP A 13 2.64 -15.14 7.42
N GLY A 14 2.90 -16.39 7.06
CA GLY A 14 4.13 -16.85 6.45
C GLY A 14 4.20 -16.68 4.93
N ILE A 15 3.07 -16.45 4.24
CA ILE A 15 3.01 -16.35 2.78
C ILE A 15 3.96 -15.27 2.26
N SER A 16 4.69 -15.62 1.20
CA SER A 16 5.44 -14.67 0.38
C SER A 16 4.92 -14.74 -1.05
N LEU A 17 4.90 -13.60 -1.75
CA LEU A 17 4.37 -13.44 -3.09
C LEU A 17 5.39 -12.71 -3.95
N THR A 18 5.55 -13.16 -5.19
CA THR A 18 6.26 -12.42 -6.23
C THR A 18 5.31 -12.28 -7.40
N ILE A 19 5.06 -11.04 -7.81
CA ILE A 19 4.16 -10.72 -8.91
C ILE A 19 4.97 -10.01 -9.99
N THR A 20 5.00 -10.61 -11.18
CA THR A 20 5.68 -10.04 -12.34
C THR A 20 4.70 -9.27 -13.21
N ASN A 21 5.17 -8.17 -13.80
CA ASN A 21 4.45 -7.39 -14.81
C ASN A 21 3.08 -6.87 -14.33
N LEU A 22 3.06 -6.29 -13.14
CA LEU A 22 1.84 -5.80 -12.50
C LEU A 22 1.50 -4.38 -12.97
N THR A 23 0.28 -4.19 -13.45
CA THR A 23 -0.26 -2.87 -13.82
C THR A 23 -1.53 -2.58 -13.03
N PHE A 24 -1.52 -1.50 -12.25
CA PHE A 24 -2.73 -0.92 -11.68
C PHE A 24 -3.22 0.20 -12.59
N ALA A 25 -4.49 0.18 -12.99
CA ALA A 25 -5.10 1.24 -13.78
C ALA A 25 -6.25 1.87 -12.99
N ILE A 26 -6.21 3.19 -12.84
CA ILE A 26 -7.22 4.00 -12.17
C ILE A 26 -7.89 4.88 -13.21
N LYS A 27 -9.21 4.76 -13.32
CA LYS A 27 -10.03 5.57 -14.22
C LYS A 27 -11.07 6.31 -13.39
N ALA A 28 -10.99 7.63 -13.36
CA ALA A 28 -11.96 8.52 -12.76
C ALA A 28 -12.51 9.49 -13.82
N GLN A 29 -13.57 10.23 -13.50
CA GLN A 29 -14.15 11.21 -14.41
C GLN A 29 -13.14 12.28 -14.81
N GLY A 30 -12.44 12.88 -13.84
CA GLY A 30 -11.50 13.98 -14.07
C GLY A 30 -10.05 13.59 -14.39
N PHE A 31 -9.64 12.34 -14.16
CA PHE A 31 -8.28 11.90 -14.46
C PHE A 31 -8.17 10.39 -14.71
N LYS A 32 -7.07 10.00 -15.36
CA LYS A 32 -6.60 8.62 -15.46
C LYS A 32 -5.22 8.51 -14.85
N ALA A 33 -4.94 7.39 -14.20
CA ALA A 33 -3.61 7.09 -13.68
C ALA A 33 -3.28 5.60 -13.85
N SER A 34 -2.00 5.29 -13.94
CA SER A 34 -1.49 3.93 -13.97
C SER A 34 -0.24 3.80 -13.10
N ILE A 35 -0.05 2.62 -12.52
CA ILE A 35 1.16 2.23 -11.82
C ILE A 35 1.64 0.93 -12.44
N PHE A 36 2.85 0.95 -12.97
CA PHE A 36 3.51 -0.21 -13.55
C PHE A 36 4.68 -0.66 -12.69
N LEU A 37 4.69 -1.94 -12.34
CA LEU A 37 5.68 -2.61 -11.51
C LEU A 37 6.17 -3.87 -12.25
N PRO A 38 7.41 -3.90 -12.77
CA PRO A 38 7.95 -5.08 -13.44
C PRO A 38 8.02 -6.30 -12.52
N SER A 39 8.36 -6.10 -11.26
CA SER A 39 8.38 -7.13 -10.22
C SER A 39 8.03 -6.52 -8.87
N LEU A 40 7.06 -7.11 -8.19
CA LEU A 40 6.64 -6.77 -6.84
C LEU A 40 6.86 -8.00 -5.96
N GLU A 41 7.65 -7.86 -4.91
CA GLU A 41 7.84 -8.90 -3.89
C GLU A 41 7.16 -8.51 -2.59
N ILE A 42 6.52 -9.48 -1.94
CA ILE A 42 5.94 -9.35 -0.60
C ILE A 42 6.45 -10.54 0.20
N TYR A 43 7.16 -10.30 1.30
CA TYR A 43 7.76 -11.38 2.09
C TYR A 43 7.89 -11.03 3.56
N SER A 44 8.12 -12.04 4.39
CA SER A 44 8.34 -11.88 5.82
C SER A 44 9.78 -11.47 6.11
N THR A 45 9.97 -10.51 7.02
CA THR A 45 11.29 -10.01 7.43
C THR A 45 11.48 -10.12 8.94
N THR A 46 12.71 -9.97 9.40
CA THR A 46 13.00 -9.77 10.83
C THR A 46 12.49 -8.40 11.29
N PRO A 47 12.42 -8.12 12.61
CA PRO A 47 12.10 -6.79 13.13
C PRO A 47 12.98 -5.66 12.56
N PHE A 48 14.18 -6.01 12.08
CA PHE A 48 15.16 -5.08 11.50
C PHE A 48 15.10 -5.01 9.96
N GLY A 49 14.11 -5.65 9.33
CA GLY A 49 13.92 -5.63 7.88
C GLY A 49 14.92 -6.51 7.11
N LYS A 50 15.54 -7.50 7.75
CA LYS A 50 16.38 -8.50 7.06
C LYS A 50 15.54 -9.68 6.59
N ARG A 51 15.77 -10.15 5.36
CA ARG A 51 15.24 -11.41 4.83
C ARG A 51 15.97 -12.58 5.47
N VAL A 52 15.24 -13.65 5.80
CA VAL A 52 15.74 -14.83 6.51
C VAL A 52 15.02 -16.09 6.03
N ASP A 53 15.69 -17.23 6.10
CA ASP A 53 15.13 -18.51 5.62
C ASP A 53 14.09 -19.11 6.56
N THR A 54 14.06 -18.67 7.82
CA THR A 54 13.17 -19.23 8.85
C THR A 54 12.15 -18.21 9.35
N LEU A 55 10.85 -18.48 9.13
CA LEU A 55 9.71 -17.67 9.59
C LEU A 55 9.61 -17.49 11.11
N LYS A 56 10.32 -18.29 11.92
CA LYS A 56 10.36 -18.10 13.38
C LYS A 56 11.01 -16.77 13.76
N LEU A 57 11.96 -16.28 12.97
CA LEU A 57 12.67 -15.02 13.20
C LEU A 57 11.91 -13.80 12.69
N THR A 58 10.83 -14.01 11.93
CA THR A 58 10.00 -12.95 11.34
C THR A 58 8.79 -12.58 12.21
N ARG A 59 8.77 -13.08 13.46
CA ARG A 59 7.71 -12.85 14.42
C ARG A 59 8.22 -12.78 15.85
N VAL A 60 7.58 -11.96 16.68
CA VAL A 60 7.88 -11.87 18.11
C VAL A 60 6.60 -12.15 18.88
N ARG A 61 6.59 -13.22 19.67
CA ARG A 61 5.43 -13.63 20.47
C ARG A 61 5.59 -13.14 21.91
N ASN A 62 4.57 -12.48 22.44
CA ASN A 62 4.46 -12.16 23.85
C ASN A 62 3.29 -12.97 24.44
N SER A 63 3.61 -14.10 25.07
CA SER A 63 2.60 -15.00 25.65
C SER A 63 1.92 -14.41 26.88
N THR A 64 2.58 -13.53 27.64
CA THR A 64 1.99 -12.91 28.83
C THR A 64 0.88 -11.91 28.48
N ARG A 65 1.00 -11.25 27.32
CA ARG A 65 0.03 -10.25 26.85
C ARG A 65 -0.85 -10.75 25.70
N ASP A 66 -0.77 -12.03 25.36
CA ASP A 66 -1.50 -12.64 24.24
C ASP A 66 -1.37 -11.88 22.90
N TYR A 67 -0.15 -11.41 22.57
CA TYR A 67 0.10 -10.73 21.29
C TYR A 67 1.23 -11.37 20.49
N ILE A 68 1.15 -11.18 19.17
CA ILE A 68 2.22 -11.50 18.23
C ILE A 68 2.52 -10.29 17.35
N LEU A 69 3.80 -9.99 17.18
CA LEU A 69 4.30 -9.05 16.19
C LEU A 69 4.75 -9.81 14.96
N LEU A 70 4.41 -9.29 13.79
CA LEU A 70 4.75 -9.84 12.48
C LEU A 70 5.36 -8.73 11.63
N PHE A 71 6.34 -9.05 10.82
CA PHE A 71 7.04 -8.08 9.98
C PHE A 71 7.01 -8.53 8.53
N LYS A 72 6.55 -7.64 7.65
CA LYS A 72 6.47 -7.83 6.21
C LYS A 72 7.24 -6.72 5.51
N GLU A 73 7.82 -7.04 4.37
CA GLU A 73 8.34 -6.05 3.44
C GLU A 73 7.69 -6.26 2.08
N ILE A 74 7.26 -5.15 1.47
CA ILE A 74 6.87 -5.08 0.07
C ILE A 74 7.99 -4.33 -0.65
N SER A 75 8.53 -4.88 -1.72
CA SER A 75 9.63 -4.24 -2.45
C SER A 75 9.51 -4.37 -3.94
N TRP A 76 10.00 -3.35 -4.65
CA TRP A 76 10.19 -3.35 -6.10
C TRP A 76 11.48 -2.61 -6.44
N GLN A 77 12.03 -2.90 -7.62
CA GLN A 77 13.25 -2.24 -8.13
C GLN A 77 12.92 -0.97 -8.91
N THR A 78 11.77 -0.92 -9.58
CA THR A 78 11.34 0.31 -10.25
C THR A 78 9.82 0.36 -10.30
N ALA A 79 9.27 1.55 -10.16
CA ALA A 79 7.86 1.82 -10.45
C ALA A 79 7.74 2.96 -11.44
N ARG A 80 6.80 2.82 -12.39
CA ARG A 80 6.41 3.91 -13.28
C ARG A 80 4.98 4.29 -12.95
N ILE A 81 4.78 5.50 -12.49
CA ILE A 81 3.48 6.05 -12.17
C ILE A 81 3.19 7.10 -13.24
N GLU A 82 2.09 6.94 -13.96
CA GLU A 82 1.61 7.93 -14.92
C GLU A 82 0.26 8.48 -14.47
N ALA A 83 0.05 9.77 -14.64
CA ALA A 83 -1.23 10.40 -14.38
C ALA A 83 -1.51 11.50 -15.41
N SER A 84 -2.74 11.61 -15.87
CA SER A 84 -3.14 12.69 -16.78
C SER A 84 -4.58 13.11 -16.52
N SER A 85 -4.85 14.40 -16.69
CA SER A 85 -6.22 14.92 -16.76
C SER A 85 -6.98 14.30 -17.92
N ASN A 86 -8.30 14.12 -17.75
CA ASN A 86 -9.21 13.78 -18.86
C ASN A 86 -9.76 15.04 -19.55
N ASP A 87 -9.32 16.24 -19.16
CA ASP A 87 -9.71 17.50 -19.76
C ASP A 87 -9.14 17.64 -21.18
N TYR A 88 -10.03 17.70 -22.18
CA TYR A 88 -9.69 17.80 -23.60
C TYR A 88 -9.16 19.18 -24.00
N SER A 89 -9.29 20.21 -23.15
CA SER A 89 -8.88 21.58 -23.45
C SER A 89 -7.36 21.81 -23.31
N MET A 90 -6.69 21.01 -22.48
CA MET A 90 -5.25 20.94 -22.39
C MET A 90 -4.83 19.65 -23.08
N ALA A 91 -3.91 19.70 -24.05
CA ALA A 91 -3.30 18.48 -24.58
C ALA A 91 -2.90 17.59 -23.40
N ALA A 92 -3.50 16.41 -23.27
CA ALA A 92 -3.47 15.58 -22.06
C ALA A 92 -2.03 15.16 -21.73
N ALA A 93 -1.32 16.05 -21.04
CA ALA A 93 0.10 15.91 -20.78
C ALA A 93 0.26 14.99 -19.57
N ALA A 94 0.58 13.73 -19.84
CA ALA A 94 0.82 12.75 -18.79
C ALA A 94 2.04 13.14 -17.95
N ILE A 95 1.82 13.24 -16.65
CA ILE A 95 2.84 13.35 -15.61
C ILE A 95 3.40 11.95 -15.43
N ARG A 96 4.72 11.84 -15.36
CA ARG A 96 5.42 10.58 -15.12
C ARG A 96 6.31 10.72 -13.91
N LEU A 97 6.06 9.89 -12.90
CA LEU A 97 6.95 9.69 -11.77
C LEU A 97 7.59 8.32 -11.93
N ILE A 98 8.91 8.29 -12.00
CA ILE A 98 9.68 7.06 -12.00
C ILE A 98 10.34 6.95 -10.63
N THR A 99 10.15 5.82 -9.96
CA THR A 99 10.89 5.50 -8.74
C THR A 99 11.91 4.43 -9.08
N ASP A 100 13.06 4.52 -8.43
CA ASP A 100 13.98 3.38 -8.33
C ASP A 100 13.49 2.43 -7.22
N ALA A 101 14.42 1.66 -6.64
CA ALA A 101 14.14 0.70 -5.61
C ALA A 101 13.37 1.35 -4.45
N CYS A 102 12.32 0.65 -4.03
CA CYS A 102 11.50 1.07 -2.90
C CYS A 102 11.12 -0.13 -2.04
N ARG A 103 11.04 0.13 -0.74
CA ARG A 103 10.67 -0.84 0.28
C ARG A 103 9.62 -0.25 1.19
N ILE A 104 8.48 -0.93 1.31
CA ILE A 104 7.46 -0.66 2.31
C ILE A 104 7.59 -1.71 3.41
N ARG A 105 7.94 -1.28 4.61
CA ARG A 105 7.98 -2.13 5.80
C ARG A 105 6.70 -2.02 6.59
N ILE A 106 6.10 -3.16 6.89
CA ILE A 106 4.85 -3.28 7.63
C ILE A 106 5.11 -4.11 8.88
N SER A 107 4.94 -3.50 10.04
CA SER A 107 4.92 -4.19 11.34
C SER A 107 3.49 -4.31 11.81
N MET A 108 3.01 -5.51 12.11
CA MET A 108 1.64 -5.77 12.54
C MET A 108 1.64 -6.37 13.94
N LYS A 109 0.78 -5.86 14.82
CA LYS A 109 0.47 -6.48 16.11
C LYS A 109 -0.89 -7.16 16.01
N LYS A 110 -0.94 -8.46 16.26
CA LYS A 110 -2.18 -9.25 16.30
C LYS A 110 -2.41 -9.84 17.68
N ASN A 111 -3.68 -10.00 18.05
CA ASN A 111 -4.09 -10.76 19.23
C ASN A 111 -3.95 -12.27 18.96
N LEU A 112 -3.40 -13.02 19.91
CA LEU A 112 -3.17 -14.47 19.75
C LEU A 112 -4.45 -15.29 19.90
N GLN A 113 -5.49 -14.76 20.56
CA GLN A 113 -6.74 -15.49 20.75
C GLN A 113 -7.54 -15.53 19.45
N ASP A 114 -7.80 -14.37 18.84
CA ASP A 114 -8.66 -14.25 17.67
C ASP A 114 -7.93 -13.86 16.38
N SER A 115 -6.61 -13.60 16.44
CA SER A 115 -5.80 -13.12 15.30
C SER A 115 -6.23 -11.78 14.72
N THR A 116 -7.02 -10.99 15.46
CA THR A 116 -7.40 -9.63 15.07
C THR A 116 -6.19 -8.70 15.07
N MET A 117 -6.16 -7.76 14.12
CA MET A 117 -5.12 -6.74 14.04
C MET A 117 -5.40 -5.63 15.06
N VAL A 118 -4.51 -5.51 16.04
CA VAL A 118 -4.59 -4.48 17.09
C VAL A 118 -4.05 -3.15 16.58
N THR A 119 -2.90 -3.20 15.92
CA THR A 119 -2.28 -2.01 15.33
C THR A 119 -1.29 -2.44 14.24
N SER A 120 -0.94 -1.50 13.38
CA SER A 120 0.14 -1.66 12.42
C SER A 120 0.95 -0.39 12.30
N ARG A 121 2.21 -0.54 11.91
CA ARG A 121 3.10 0.54 11.52
C ARG A 121 3.56 0.30 10.10
N VAL A 122 3.42 1.32 9.26
CA VAL A 122 3.91 1.31 7.87
C VAL A 122 5.05 2.33 7.76
N MET A 123 6.15 1.93 7.16
CA MET A 123 7.28 2.80 6.82
C MET A 123 7.61 2.61 5.35
N ILE A 124 7.82 3.70 4.64
CA ILE A 124 8.12 3.68 3.20
C ILE A 124 9.51 4.26 3.02
N HIS A 125 10.34 3.55 2.26
CA HIS A 125 11.70 3.94 1.91
C HIS A 125 11.77 3.98 0.38
N PHE A 126 11.88 5.19 -0.16
CA PHE A 126 12.22 5.41 -1.56
C PHE A 126 13.73 5.69 -1.63
N ASP A 127 14.40 5.08 -2.60
CA ASP A 127 15.79 5.42 -2.88
C ASP A 127 15.79 6.72 -3.72
N ASP A 128 15.50 6.65 -5.02
CA ASP A 128 15.40 7.83 -5.88
C ASP A 128 14.00 8.02 -6.49
N LEU A 129 13.61 9.30 -6.63
CA LEU A 129 12.37 9.74 -7.25
C LEU A 129 12.70 10.71 -8.39
N LEU A 130 12.34 10.33 -9.62
CA LEU A 130 12.49 11.16 -10.81
C LEU A 130 11.12 11.65 -11.29
N LEU A 131 10.92 12.96 -11.20
CA LEU A 131 9.74 13.66 -11.70
C LEU A 131 10.20 14.80 -12.61
N VAL A 132 9.84 14.75 -13.89
CA VAL A 132 10.14 15.81 -14.86
C VAL A 132 8.82 16.35 -15.39
N LEU A 133 8.65 17.68 -15.31
CA LEU A 133 7.41 18.37 -15.66
C LEU A 133 7.71 19.61 -16.49
N ASN A 134 6.93 19.80 -17.56
CA ASN A 134 6.79 21.10 -18.23
C ASN A 134 5.52 21.83 -17.75
N ASP A 135 5.33 23.08 -18.18
CA ASP A 135 4.20 23.92 -17.77
C ASP A 135 2.83 23.27 -17.99
N ALA A 136 2.67 22.53 -19.09
CA ALA A 136 1.42 21.82 -19.38
C ALA A 136 1.21 20.64 -18.42
N GLN A 137 2.25 19.88 -18.11
CA GLN A 137 2.21 18.77 -17.15
C GLN A 137 1.98 19.28 -15.72
N LEU A 138 2.54 20.43 -15.34
CA LEU A 138 2.30 21.06 -14.03
C LEU A 138 0.83 21.46 -13.87
N LYS A 139 0.22 22.07 -14.90
CA LYS A 139 -1.22 22.39 -14.92
C LYS A 139 -2.07 21.13 -14.80
N SER A 140 -1.74 20.08 -15.56
CA SER A 140 -2.41 18.79 -15.45
C SER A 140 -2.27 18.19 -14.04
N ALA A 141 -1.11 18.34 -13.39
CA ALA A 141 -0.85 17.80 -12.05
C ALA A 141 -1.72 18.49 -11.00
N LEU A 142 -1.84 19.81 -11.08
CA LEU A 142 -2.70 20.58 -10.20
C LEU A 142 -4.18 20.18 -10.35
N ASN A 143 -4.64 19.95 -11.58
CA ASN A 143 -6.02 19.50 -11.82
C ASN A 143 -6.25 18.08 -11.30
N ALA A 144 -5.33 17.14 -11.56
CA ALA A 144 -5.42 15.78 -11.00
C ALA A 144 -5.42 15.80 -9.46
N TYR A 145 -4.61 16.65 -8.83
CA TYR A 145 -4.60 16.83 -7.37
C TYR A 145 -5.94 17.34 -6.83
N LYS A 146 -6.57 18.32 -7.49
CA LYS A 146 -7.90 18.82 -7.11
C LYS A 146 -8.95 17.71 -7.18
N GLU A 147 -8.94 16.92 -8.25
CA GLU A 147 -9.84 15.78 -8.43
C GLU A 147 -9.65 14.71 -7.35
N ILE A 148 -8.40 14.31 -7.05
CA ILE A 148 -8.09 13.36 -5.98
C ILE A 148 -8.59 13.90 -4.63
N THR A 149 -8.33 15.17 -4.34
CA THR A 149 -8.78 15.81 -3.09
C THR A 149 -10.30 15.78 -2.96
N HIS A 150 -11.01 16.07 -4.04
CA HIS A 150 -12.47 16.03 -4.07
C HIS A 150 -13.02 14.62 -3.88
N LEU A 151 -12.40 13.60 -4.49
CA LEU A 151 -12.75 12.20 -4.27
C LEU A 151 -12.53 11.77 -2.81
N VAL A 152 -11.41 12.17 -2.20
CA VAL A 152 -11.11 11.86 -0.78
C VAL A 152 -12.14 12.50 0.16
N LYS A 153 -12.56 13.75 -0.12
CA LYS A 153 -13.63 14.42 0.64
C LYS A 153 -14.95 13.66 0.55
N ARG A 154 -15.40 13.32 -0.67
CA ARG A 154 -16.64 12.56 -0.90
C ARG A 154 -16.61 11.20 -0.20
N ALA A 155 -15.50 10.47 -0.29
CA ALA A 155 -15.34 9.19 0.39
C ALA A 155 -15.42 9.32 1.93
N SER A 156 -14.90 10.42 2.48
CA SER A 156 -14.96 10.70 3.92
C SER A 156 -16.37 11.05 4.37
N GLU A 157 -17.09 11.86 3.59
CA GLU A 157 -18.50 12.21 3.83
C GLU A 157 -19.39 10.97 3.75
N GLN A 158 -19.19 10.10 2.75
CA GLN A 158 -19.90 8.82 2.65
C GLN A 158 -19.67 7.92 3.86
N LYS A 159 -18.43 7.81 4.35
CA LYS A 159 -18.14 7.05 5.58
C LYS A 159 -18.90 7.60 6.78
N LYS A 160 -18.96 8.93 6.93
CA LYS A 160 -19.73 9.58 8.02
C LYS A 160 -21.23 9.28 7.91
N ARG A 161 -21.80 9.36 6.70
CA ARG A 161 -23.21 9.05 6.45
C ARG A 161 -23.52 7.59 6.79
N ILE A 162 -22.72 6.65 6.30
CA ILE A 162 -22.88 5.21 6.60
C ILE A 162 -22.74 4.92 8.11
N ALA A 163 -21.87 5.65 8.81
CA ALA A 163 -21.73 5.52 10.26
C ALA A 163 -22.96 6.10 11.01
N GLY A 164 -23.53 7.20 10.53
CA GLY A 164 -24.76 7.80 11.06
C GLY A 164 -25.99 6.92 10.85
N ASP A 165 -26.15 6.34 9.66
CA ASP A 165 -27.28 5.45 9.32
C ASP A 165 -27.26 4.13 10.10
N LYS A 166 -26.13 3.73 10.69
CA LYS A 166 -26.03 2.55 11.58
C LYS A 166 -26.42 2.84 13.03
N LEU A 167 -26.65 4.10 13.39
CA LEU A 167 -27.03 4.56 14.72
C LEU A 167 -28.54 4.88 14.83
N THR A 168 -29.28 4.72 13.74
CA THR A 168 -30.76 4.80 13.63
C THR A 168 -31.32 3.44 13.26
#